data_AF-A0A1J5KT46-F1
#
_entry.id   AF-A0A1J5KT46-F1
#
_cell.length_a   1.000
_cell.length_b   1.000
_cell.length_c   1.000
_cell.angle_alpha   90.00
_cell.angle_beta   90.00
_cell.angle_gamma   90.00
#
_symmetry.space_group_name_H-M   'P 1'
#
loop_
_entity.id
_entity.type
_entity.pdbx_description
1 polymer ?
#
loop_
_entity_poly.entity_id
_entity_poly.type
_entity_poly.pdbx_seq_one_letter_code
_entity_poly.pdbx_strand_id
1 'polypeptide(L)'
;MDNTGSRLREVIGSQGVTLRKFCEKNNLNYSGMSNIINGERALGMNILRQLKESIPDLDVDWLLFGDTSKKLYINENTNVIQESTSDPGKEMLMRYLEDEDIQERILELITKKTK
;
A
#
# COMPACT_ATOMS: atom_id res chain seq x y z
N MET A 1 9.25 3.61 9.36
CA MET A 1 8.45 4.66 10.04
C MET A 1 7.29 4.99 9.12
N ASP A 2 6.06 4.76 9.58
CA ASP A 2 4.86 5.17 8.85
C ASP A 2 4.83 6.70 8.76
N ASN A 3 4.87 7.22 7.54
CA ASN A 3 4.79 8.64 7.24
C ASN A 3 3.77 8.88 6.11
N THR A 4 3.37 10.14 5.90
CA THR A 4 2.42 10.49 4.83
C THR A 4 2.86 9.99 3.44
N GLY A 5 4.17 9.89 3.19
CA GLY A 5 4.73 9.37 1.95
C GLY A 5 4.51 7.86 1.75
N SER A 6 4.66 7.06 2.80
CA SER A 6 4.37 5.61 2.75
C SER A 6 2.88 5.35 2.51
N ARG A 7 2.01 6.07 3.22
CA ARG A 7 0.55 5.98 3.02
C ARG A 7 0.12 6.42 1.62
N LEU A 8 0.74 7.47 1.08
CA LEU A 8 0.47 7.89 -0.29
C LEU A 8 0.91 6.84 -1.32
N ARG A 9 2.03 6.15 -1.06
CA ARG A 9 2.48 5.04 -1.90
C ARG A 9 1.47 3.89 -1.90
N GLU A 10 0.88 3.57 -0.75
CA GLU A 10 -0.17 2.56 -0.62
C GLU A 10 -1.43 2.92 -1.42
N VAL A 11 -1.90 4.17 -1.30
CA VAL A 11 -3.07 4.69 -2.05
C VAL A 11 -2.87 4.66 -3.56
N ILE A 12 -1.65 4.90 -4.02
CA ILE A 12 -1.32 4.84 -5.46
C ILE A 12 -1.22 3.37 -5.90
N GLY A 13 -0.62 2.51 -5.07
CA GLY A 13 -0.49 1.08 -5.32
C GLY A 13 -1.82 0.36 -5.42
N SER A 14 -2.81 0.73 -4.59
CA SER A 14 -4.15 0.12 -4.60
C SER A 14 -4.92 0.34 -5.91
N GLN A 15 -4.52 1.32 -6.72
CA GLN A 15 -5.10 1.58 -8.05
C GLN A 15 -4.45 0.73 -9.16
N GLY A 16 -3.46 -0.10 -8.83
CA GLY A 16 -2.76 -0.95 -9.80
C GLY A 16 -1.92 -0.18 -10.84
N VAL A 17 -1.60 1.08 -10.56
CA VAL A 17 -0.82 1.95 -11.46
C VAL A 17 0.52 2.32 -10.83
N THR A 18 1.52 2.57 -11.68
CA THR A 18 2.80 3.11 -11.21
C THR A 18 2.65 4.58 -10.84
N LEU A 19 3.52 5.08 -9.96
CA LEU A 19 3.57 6.50 -9.59
C LEU A 19 3.61 7.42 -10.82
N ARG A 20 4.40 7.05 -11.83
CA ARG A 20 4.50 7.82 -13.08
C ARG A 20 3.16 7.89 -13.81
N LYS A 21 2.50 6.75 -14.02
CA LYS A 21 1.18 6.70 -14.67
C LYS A 21 0.12 7.43 -13.85
N PHE A 22 0.19 7.34 -12.52
CA PHE A 22 -0.70 8.07 -11.62
C PHE A 22 -0.54 9.58 -11.78
N CYS A 23 0.70 10.06 -11.82
CA CYS A 23 0.98 11.48 -12.01
C CYS A 23 0.54 11.97 -13.39
N GLU A 24 0.78 11.20 -14.44
CA GLU A 24 0.34 11.52 -15.81
C GLU A 24 -1.20 11.59 -15.90
N LYS A 25 -1.91 10.61 -15.31
CA LYS A 25 -3.38 10.56 -15.32
C LYS A 25 -4.02 11.75 -14.59
N ASN A 26 -3.42 12.18 -13.48
CA ASN A 26 -3.99 13.20 -12.60
C ASN A 26 -3.33 14.58 -12.77
N ASN A 27 -2.51 14.75 -13.82
CA ASN A 27 -1.77 15.97 -14.10
C ASN A 27 -0.95 16.50 -12.90
N LEU A 28 -0.30 15.57 -12.18
CA LEU A 28 0.53 15.86 -11.02
C LEU A 28 2.01 15.90 -11.41
N ASN A 29 2.79 16.72 -10.71
CA ASN A 29 4.24 16.77 -10.91
C ASN A 29 4.90 15.51 -10.30
N TYR A 30 5.49 14.67 -11.16
CA TYR A 30 6.17 13.45 -10.74
C TYR A 30 7.32 13.69 -9.74
N SER A 31 8.18 14.68 -9.99
CA SER A 31 9.31 14.99 -9.11
C SER A 31 8.83 15.43 -7.73
N GLY A 32 7.83 16.32 -7.68
CA GLY A 32 7.24 16.75 -6.41
C GLY A 32 6.62 15.60 -5.64
N MET A 33 5.94 14.68 -6.33
CA MET A 33 5.32 13.51 -5.72
C MET A 33 6.35 12.49 -5.22
N SER A 34 7.42 12.27 -5.99
CA SER A 34 8.52 11.39 -5.61
C SER A 34 9.20 11.86 -4.32
N ASN A 35 9.47 13.16 -4.21
CA ASN A 35 10.10 13.73 -3.01
C ASN A 35 9.19 13.60 -1.78
N ILE A 36 7.86 13.67 -1.95
CA ILE A 36 6.90 13.46 -0.86
C ILE A 36 6.88 11.99 -0.42
N ILE A 37 6.80 11.08 -1.38
CA ILE A 37 6.77 9.64 -1.11
C ILE A 37 8.05 9.17 -0.43
N ASN A 38 9.19 9.74 -0.79
CA ASN A 38 10.49 9.42 -0.18
C ASN A 38 10.72 10.15 1.15
N GLY A 39 9.81 11.03 1.58
CA GLY A 39 9.93 11.78 2.83
C GLY A 39 10.90 12.96 2.76
N GLU A 40 11.40 13.33 1.58
CA GLU A 40 12.27 14.48 1.35
C GLU A 40 11.51 15.82 1.41
N ARG A 41 10.18 15.77 1.22
CA ARG A 41 9.30 16.94 1.25
C ARG A 41 7.96 16.63 1.92
N ALA A 42 7.44 17.57 2.71
CA ALA A 42 6.10 17.46 3.27
C ALA A 42 5.01 17.59 2.20
N LEU A 43 3.87 16.92 2.42
CA LEU A 43 2.68 17.06 1.58
C LEU A 43 2.10 18.47 1.72
N GLY A 44 1.98 19.20 0.61
CA GLY A 44 1.39 20.53 0.58
C GLY A 44 -0.11 20.50 0.28
N MET A 45 -0.85 21.53 0.71
CA MET A 45 -2.30 21.64 0.51
C MET A 45 -2.75 21.59 -0.96
N ASN A 46 -1.96 22.13 -1.89
CA ASN A 46 -2.27 22.06 -3.32
C ASN A 46 -2.32 20.62 -3.83
N ILE A 47 -1.37 19.79 -3.40
CA ILE A 47 -1.30 18.38 -3.80
C ILE A 47 -2.41 17.59 -3.12
N LEU A 48 -2.69 17.88 -1.84
CA LEU A 48 -3.80 17.24 -1.12
C LEU A 48 -5.14 17.50 -1.81
N ARG A 49 -5.41 18.73 -2.26
CA ARG A 49 -6.61 19.06 -3.04
C ARG A 49 -6.69 18.24 -4.33
N GLN A 50 -5.60 18.21 -5.10
CA GLN A 50 -5.56 17.45 -6.36
C GLN A 50 -5.76 15.95 -6.12
N LEU A 51 -5.22 15.40 -5.03
CA LEU A 51 -5.45 14.01 -4.64
C LEU A 51 -6.92 13.75 -4.31
N LYS A 52 -7.61 14.66 -3.62
CA LYS A 52 -9.04 14.53 -3.31
C LYS A 52 -9.92 14.64 -4.56
N GLU A 53 -9.53 15.45 -5.54
CA GLU A 53 -10.19 15.51 -6.84
C GLU A 53 -9.97 14.23 -7.66
N SER A 54 -8.77 13.64 -7.58
CA SER A 54 -8.39 12.42 -8.30
C SER A 54 -8.96 11.16 -7.68
N ILE A 55 -9.10 11.16 -6.35
CA ILE A 55 -9.54 10.04 -5.52
C ILE A 55 -10.59 10.59 -4.54
N PRO A 56 -11.86 10.71 -4.98
CA PRO A 56 -12.92 11.30 -4.15
C PRO A 56 -13.11 10.58 -2.80
N ASP A 57 -12.93 9.26 -2.77
CA ASP A 57 -13.10 8.43 -1.57
C ASP A 57 -11.84 8.38 -0.69
N LEU A 58 -10.81 9.19 -0.99
CA LEU A 58 -9.61 9.26 -0.18
C LEU A 58 -9.90 9.78 1.23
N ASP A 59 -9.55 8.98 2.23
CA ASP A 59 -9.51 9.40 3.63
C ASP A 59 -8.28 10.28 3.88
N VAL A 60 -8.54 11.59 3.96
CA VAL A 60 -7.51 12.60 4.20
C VAL A 60 -6.97 12.53 5.63
N ASP A 61 -7.81 12.18 6.60
CA ASP A 61 -7.40 12.09 8.00
C ASP A 61 -6.43 10.93 8.18
N TRP A 62 -6.75 9.77 7.59
CA TRP A 62 -5.83 8.63 7.55
C TRP A 62 -4.54 8.99 6.81
N LEU A 63 -4.61 9.64 5.65
CA LEU A 63 -3.42 10.03 4.87
C LEU A 63 -2.50 11.00 5.61
N LEU A 64 -3.03 11.91 6.43
CA LEU A 64 -2.23 12.91 7.14
C LEU A 64 -1.72 12.37 8.48
N PHE A 65 -2.61 11.83 9.31
CA PHE A 65 -2.29 11.52 10.71
C PHE A 65 -1.94 10.05 10.99
N GLY A 66 -2.25 9.16 10.04
CA GLY A 66 -2.00 7.72 10.17
C GLY A 66 -2.96 7.09 11.16
N ASP A 67 -3.99 7.85 11.51
CA ASP A 67 -4.89 7.51 12.58
C ASP A 67 -6.05 6.69 12.03
N THR A 68 -5.94 5.37 12.14
CA THR A 68 -7.06 4.45 11.93
C THR A 68 -8.06 4.49 13.10
N SER A 69 -7.79 5.24 14.17
CA SER A 69 -8.65 5.34 15.36
C SER A 69 -9.93 6.14 15.13
N LYS A 70 -10.11 6.78 13.98
CA LYS A 70 -11.45 7.17 13.54
C LYS A 70 -12.23 5.96 13.03
N LYS A 71 -12.47 5.01 13.94
CA LYS A 71 -13.84 4.55 14.15
C LYS A 71 -14.65 5.80 14.46
N LEU A 72 -15.13 6.47 13.41
CA LEU A 72 -16.37 7.22 13.55
C LEU A 72 -17.34 6.28 14.25
N TYR A 73 -18.13 6.81 15.19
CA TYR A 73 -19.22 6.08 15.79
C TYR A 73 -20.19 5.63 14.67
N ILE A 74 -19.93 4.47 14.09
CA ILE A 74 -20.82 3.76 13.18
C ILE A 74 -21.38 2.62 14.01
N ASN A 75 -22.72 2.61 14.15
CA ASN A 75 -23.52 1.64 14.89
C ASN A 75 -22.96 0.21 14.84
N GLU A 76 -23.07 -0.49 15.97
CA GLU A 76 -22.54 -1.82 16.30
C GLU A 76 -23.06 -3.00 15.42
N ASN A 77 -23.07 -2.89 14.09
CA ASN A 77 -23.66 -3.90 13.21
C ASN A 77 -22.90 -4.18 11.90
N THR A 78 -21.57 -4.10 11.88
CA THR A 78 -20.80 -4.57 10.72
C THR A 78 -19.59 -5.42 11.11
N ASN A 79 -19.63 -6.64 10.57
CA ASN A 79 -18.64 -7.71 10.70
C ASN A 79 -17.21 -7.23 10.49
N VAL A 80 -16.33 -7.79 11.32
CA VAL A 80 -14.87 -7.68 11.27
C VAL A 80 -14.38 -8.08 9.86
N ILE A 81 -13.87 -7.12 9.09
CA ILE A 81 -13.12 -7.40 7.87
C ILE A 81 -11.68 -7.70 8.30
N GLN A 82 -11.29 -8.97 8.20
CA GLN A 82 -9.91 -9.43 8.34
C GLN A 82 -9.02 -8.73 7.30
N GLU A 83 -7.80 -8.38 7.70
CA GLU A 83 -6.75 -7.86 6.82
C GLU A 83 -6.48 -8.83 5.66
N SER A 84 -7.18 -8.67 4.55
CA SER A 84 -6.76 -9.19 3.25
C SER A 84 -5.93 -8.13 2.56
N THR A 85 -4.70 -7.89 3.04
CA THR A 85 -3.69 -7.26 2.20
C THR A 85 -3.33 -8.27 1.12
N SER A 86 -4.03 -8.20 -0.02
CA SER A 86 -3.67 -8.91 -1.24
C SER A 86 -2.39 -8.25 -1.77
N ASP A 87 -1.26 -8.64 -1.18
CA ASP A 87 0.07 -8.37 -1.70
C ASP A 87 0.27 -9.34 -2.88
N PRO A 88 0.29 -8.84 -4.14
CA PRO A 88 0.40 -9.71 -5.32
C PRO A 88 1.69 -10.53 -5.33
N GLY A 89 2.76 -10.00 -4.70
CA GLY A 89 4.02 -10.72 -4.51
C GLY A 89 3.86 -11.85 -3.50
N LYS A 90 3.17 -11.60 -2.38
CA LYS A 90 2.82 -12.64 -1.41
C LYS A 90 1.95 -13.73 -2.02
N GLU A 91 0.93 -13.39 -2.79
CA GLU A 91 0.07 -14.39 -3.46
C GLU A 91 0.85 -15.23 -4.48
N MET A 92 1.71 -14.58 -5.27
CA MET A 92 2.58 -15.28 -6.22
C MET A 92 3.58 -16.20 -5.51
N LEU A 93 4.15 -15.77 -4.39
CA LEU A 93 5.02 -16.57 -3.55
C LEU A 93 4.28 -17.76 -2.93
N MET A 94 3.07 -17.55 -2.39
CA MET A 94 2.27 -18.63 -1.81
C MET A 94 1.95 -19.70 -2.86
N ARG A 95 1.55 -19.28 -4.07
CA ARG A 95 1.32 -20.21 -5.20
C ARG A 95 2.59 -20.98 -5.59
N TYR A 96 3.76 -20.37 -5.51
CA TYR A 96 5.02 -21.02 -5.81
C TYR A 96 5.45 -22.02 -4.71
N LEU A 97 5.09 -21.73 -3.45
CA LEU A 97 5.33 -22.61 -2.32
C LEU A 97 4.39 -23.81 -2.27
N GLU A 98 3.27 -23.78 -3.01
CA GLU A 98 2.33 -24.90 -3.16
C GLU A 98 2.79 -25.94 -4.21
N ASP A 99 3.83 -25.64 -4.99
CA ASP A 99 4.40 -26.55 -5.99
C ASP A 99 5.17 -27.70 -5.32
N GLU A 100 4.85 -28.94 -5.68
CA GLU A 100 5.44 -30.16 -5.08
C GLU A 100 6.96 -30.23 -5.26
N ASP A 101 7.47 -29.88 -6.46
CA ASP A 101 8.92 -29.90 -6.75
C ASP A 101 9.67 -28.87 -5.89
N ILE A 102 9.02 -27.73 -5.61
CA ILE A 102 9.57 -26.66 -4.77
C ILE A 102 9.59 -27.08 -3.29
N GLN A 103 8.53 -27.73 -2.83
CA GLN A 103 8.44 -28.25 -1.45
C GLN A 103 9.52 -29.29 -1.17
N GLU A 104 9.72 -30.24 -2.09
CA GLU A 104 10.78 -31.25 -1.97
C GLU A 104 12.17 -30.59 -1.88
N ARG A 105 12.44 -29.60 -2.74
CA ARG A 105 13.72 -28.87 -2.72
C ARG A 105 13.93 -28.11 -1.40
N ILE A 106 12.89 -27.50 -0.86
CA ILE A 106 12.96 -26.78 0.42
C ILE A 106 13.29 -27.77 1.55
N LEU A 107 12.66 -28.95 1.55
CA LEU A 107 12.93 -30.00 2.54
C LEU A 107 14.38 -30.50 2.47
N GLU A 108 14.92 -30.71 1.27
CA GLU A 108 16.33 -31.07 1.05
C GLU A 108 17.29 -30.00 1.60
N LEU A 109 16.99 -28.72 1.37
CA LEU A 109 17.82 -27.61 1.83
C LEU A 109 17.80 -27.48 3.36
N ILE A 110 16.65 -27.67 4.00
CA ILE A 110 16.51 -27.62 5.46
C ILE A 110 17.29 -28.78 6.12
N THR A 111 17.15 -29.99 5.59
CA THR A 111 17.85 -31.17 6.11
C THR A 111 19.37 -31.08 5.93
N LYS A 112 19.84 -30.52 4.81
CA LYS A 112 21.27 -30.28 4.59
C LYS A 112 21.89 -29.24 5.53
N LYS A 113 21.08 -28.29 6.04
CA LYS A 113 21.53 -27.22 6.93
C LYS A 113 21.54 -27.60 8.42
N THR A 114 20.93 -28.73 8.76
CA THR A 114 20.80 -29.23 10.15
C THR A 114 21.85 -30.30 10.47
N LYS A 115 22.86 -30.47 9.60
CA LYS A 115 23.98 -31.39 9.76
C LYS A 115 25.29 -30.62 9.77
#